data_AF-A0A951SZY0-F1
#
_entry.id   AF-A0A951SZY0-F1
#
_cell.length_a   1.000
_cell.length_b   1.000
_cell.length_c   1.000
_cell.angle_alpha   90.00
_cell.angle_beta   90.00
_cell.angle_gamma   90.00
#
_symmetry.space_group_name_H-M   'P 1'
#
loop_
_entity.id
_entity.type
_entity.pdbx_description
1 polymer ?
#
loop_
_entity_poly.entity_id
_entity_poly.type
_entity_poly.pdbx_seq_one_letter_code
_entity_poly.pdbx_strand_id
1 'polypeptide(L)'
;MNKYRKLKKWLQLLTIFVYLLCSSSAFSESLNSEVHNLVRSGRWSAIIGYFSRRMAASPTQRYALARAHEEEKSLLSKPDTIAVNSVITEYLKAVGLECGADLIQCVENSRFKGRGVVANLAILRASELSKKIGNLRLQAGILLLSDTNRDNPLSRRLVANGLLAFVNLGQFDRALSFIDQTKNITGSATDHARGTV
;
A
#
# COMPACT_ATOMS: atom_id res chain seq x y z
N MET A 1 45.11 -0.99 47.09
CA MET A 1 43.68 -1.01 46.64
C MET A 1 43.34 -0.12 45.42
N ASN A 2 44.27 0.65 44.84
CA ASN A 2 43.93 1.63 43.77
C ASN A 2 44.00 1.11 42.30
N LYS A 3 44.71 0.01 42.02
CA LYS A 3 44.88 -0.51 40.64
C LYS A 3 43.60 -1.16 40.09
N TYR A 4 42.87 -1.91 40.91
CA TYR A 4 41.65 -2.61 40.50
C TYR A 4 40.47 -1.66 40.18
N ARG A 5 40.39 -0.51 40.87
CA ARG A 5 39.37 0.52 40.59
C ARG A 5 39.60 1.22 39.25
N LYS A 6 40.86 1.47 38.86
CA LYS A 6 41.20 2.01 37.54
C LYS A 6 40.86 1.04 36.42
N LEU A 7 41.14 -0.26 36.60
CA LEU A 7 40.85 -1.28 35.58
C LEU A 7 39.33 -1.40 35.30
N LYS A 8 38.50 -1.34 36.34
CA LYS A 8 37.04 -1.43 36.20
C LYS A 8 36.43 -0.24 35.45
N LYS A 9 36.95 0.98 35.69
CA LYS A 9 36.54 2.19 34.94
C LYS A 9 36.94 2.12 33.47
N TRP A 10 38.13 1.59 33.17
CA TRP A 10 38.58 1.37 31.80
C TRP A 10 37.70 0.36 31.07
N LEU A 11 37.33 -0.74 31.72
CA LEU A 11 36.43 -1.74 31.15
C LEU A 11 35.02 -1.18 30.87
N GLN A 12 34.50 -0.32 31.76
CA GLN A 12 33.22 0.36 31.58
C GLN A 12 33.26 1.38 30.43
N LEU A 13 34.33 2.16 30.31
CA LEU A 13 34.49 3.10 29.20
C LEU A 13 34.64 2.37 27.86
N LEU A 14 35.35 1.24 27.85
CA LEU A 14 35.53 0.43 26.64
C LEU A 14 34.22 -0.23 26.20
N THR A 15 33.39 -0.70 27.14
CA THR A 15 32.06 -1.24 26.82
C THR A 15 31.10 -0.17 26.31
N ILE A 16 31.14 1.05 26.85
CA ILE A 16 30.37 2.19 26.33
C ILE A 16 30.86 2.59 24.92
N PHE A 17 32.17 2.61 24.68
CA PHE A 17 32.74 2.94 23.37
C PHE A 17 32.41 1.89 22.31
N VAL A 18 32.43 0.60 22.66
CA VAL A 18 31.97 -0.49 21.78
C VAL A 18 30.47 -0.39 21.50
N TYR A 19 29.66 -0.04 22.50
CA TYR A 19 28.22 0.21 22.29
C TYR A 19 27.97 1.41 21.38
N LEU A 20 28.75 2.50 21.52
CA LEU A 20 28.67 3.68 20.65
C LEU A 20 29.10 3.36 19.21
N LEU A 21 30.18 2.60 19.03
CA LEU A 21 30.66 2.17 17.71
C LEU A 21 29.68 1.19 17.02
N CYS A 22 29.00 0.32 17.78
CA CYS A 22 27.97 -0.58 17.27
C CYS A 22 26.62 0.10 17.00
N SER A 23 26.36 1.30 17.54
CA SER A 23 25.16 2.09 17.25
C SER A 23 25.41 3.19 16.20
N SER A 24 26.68 3.51 15.91
CA SER A 24 27.08 4.35 14.79
C SER A 24 27.32 3.59 13.48
N SER A 25 26.93 2.31 13.39
CA SER A 25 26.57 1.70 12.11
C SER A 25 25.24 2.31 11.62
N ALA A 26 25.22 3.64 11.49
CA ALA A 26 24.50 4.28 10.41
C ALA A 26 25.09 3.68 9.15
N PHE A 27 24.46 2.58 8.75
CA PHE A 27 24.62 1.95 7.46
C PHE A 27 24.59 3.11 6.47
N SER A 28 25.76 3.47 5.95
CA SER A 28 25.84 4.01 4.60
C SER A 28 25.31 2.87 3.74
N GLU A 29 23.97 2.74 3.68
CA GLU A 29 23.29 1.94 2.68
C GLU A 29 23.84 2.46 1.38
N SER A 30 24.76 1.68 0.81
CA SER A 30 25.22 1.87 -0.55
C SER A 30 23.98 2.16 -1.35
N LEU A 31 23.98 3.29 -2.06
CA LEU A 31 22.92 3.68 -2.97
C LEU A 31 22.39 2.42 -3.60
N ASN A 32 21.13 2.07 -3.29
CA ASN A 32 20.52 0.83 -3.71
C ASN A 32 20.41 0.92 -5.24
N SER A 33 21.50 0.54 -5.92
CA SER A 33 21.80 0.84 -7.32
C SER A 33 20.76 0.21 -8.22
N GLU A 34 20.12 -0.84 -7.73
CA GLU A 34 18.96 -1.50 -8.30
C GLU A 34 17.77 -0.55 -8.47
N VAL A 35 17.32 0.15 -7.43
CA VAL A 35 16.19 1.11 -7.55
C VAL A 35 16.58 2.26 -8.47
N HIS A 36 17.81 2.75 -8.36
CA HIS A 36 18.30 3.83 -9.23
C HIS A 36 18.37 3.40 -10.71
N ASN A 37 18.79 2.17 -10.99
CA ASN A 37 18.81 1.59 -12.33
C ASN A 37 17.40 1.32 -12.85
N LEU A 38 16.49 0.85 -12.01
CA LEU A 38 15.08 0.65 -12.36
C LEU A 38 14.42 1.97 -12.74
N VAL A 39 14.71 3.05 -11.98
CA VAL A 39 14.21 4.40 -12.26
C VAL A 39 14.80 4.94 -13.57
N ARG A 40 16.11 4.76 -13.79
CA ARG A 40 16.77 5.18 -15.03
C ARG A 40 16.29 4.39 -16.26
N SER A 41 15.94 3.12 -16.09
CA SER A 41 15.50 2.23 -17.18
C SER A 41 13.99 2.23 -17.43
N GLY A 42 13.21 2.99 -16.64
CA GLY A 42 11.76 3.11 -16.82
C GLY A 42 10.98 1.81 -16.54
N ARG A 43 11.54 0.90 -15.75
CA ARG A 43 10.92 -0.41 -15.45
C ARG A 43 9.93 -0.29 -14.29
N TRP A 44 8.85 0.45 -14.50
CA TRP A 44 7.94 0.91 -13.45
C TRP A 44 7.15 -0.19 -12.75
N SER A 45 6.73 -1.24 -13.48
CA SER A 45 6.11 -2.43 -12.86
C SER A 45 7.06 -3.12 -11.88
N ALA A 46 8.36 -3.14 -12.19
CA ALA A 46 9.38 -3.67 -11.30
C ALA A 46 9.65 -2.76 -10.10
N ILE A 47 9.46 -1.43 -10.23
CA ILE A 47 9.56 -0.49 -9.10
C ILE A 47 8.37 -0.67 -8.15
N ILE A 48 7.15 -0.78 -8.69
CA ILE A 48 5.94 -1.08 -7.91
C ILE A 48 6.09 -2.45 -7.23
N GLY A 49 6.56 -3.47 -7.97
CA GLY A 49 6.86 -4.79 -7.44
C GLY A 49 7.94 -4.78 -6.35
N TYR A 50 8.99 -3.99 -6.52
CA TYR A 50 10.06 -3.82 -5.54
C TYR A 50 9.53 -3.27 -4.21
N PHE A 51 8.63 -2.28 -4.26
CA PHE A 51 8.02 -1.69 -3.07
C PHE A 51 6.81 -2.46 -2.54
N SER A 52 6.25 -3.41 -3.31
CA SER A 52 5.11 -4.24 -2.84
C SER A 52 5.43 -5.03 -1.57
N ARG A 53 6.70 -5.41 -1.37
CA ARG A 53 7.18 -6.18 -0.22
C ARG A 53 8.09 -5.39 0.71
N ARG A 54 8.37 -4.11 0.41
CA ARG A 54 9.37 -3.29 1.10
C ARG A 54 8.84 -1.87 1.29
N MET A 55 8.89 -1.35 2.52
CA MET A 55 8.56 0.07 2.74
C MET A 55 9.61 0.97 2.09
N ALA A 56 9.16 2.02 1.39
CA ALA A 56 10.04 3.06 0.87
C ALA A 56 10.58 3.91 2.03
N ALA A 57 11.80 3.61 2.47
CA ALA A 57 12.42 4.27 3.61
C ALA A 57 13.16 5.56 3.19
N SER A 58 13.83 5.53 2.04
CA SER A 58 14.66 6.65 1.59
C SER A 58 13.87 7.69 0.76
N PRO A 59 14.32 8.96 0.74
CA PRO A 59 13.73 10.00 -0.12
C PRO A 59 13.71 9.61 -1.61
N THR A 60 14.76 8.96 -2.10
CA THR A 60 14.89 8.51 -3.50
C THR A 60 13.88 7.41 -3.85
N GLN A 61 13.63 6.48 -2.92
CA GLN A 61 12.62 5.43 -3.07
C GLN A 61 11.20 6.01 -3.09
N ARG A 62 10.94 7.01 -2.23
CA ARG A 62 9.68 7.76 -2.23
C ARG A 62 9.48 8.55 -3.52
N TYR A 63 10.54 9.17 -4.05
CA TYR A 63 10.50 9.87 -5.35
C TYR A 63 10.26 8.90 -6.52
N ALA A 64 10.89 7.73 -6.52
CA ALA A 64 10.67 6.68 -7.52
C ALA A 64 9.22 6.20 -7.54
N LEU A 65 8.62 5.99 -6.36
CA LEU A 65 7.22 5.62 -6.23
C LEU A 65 6.28 6.75 -6.68
N ALA A 66 6.57 8.00 -6.28
CA ALA A 66 5.78 9.17 -6.67
C ALA A 66 5.81 9.40 -8.19
N ARG A 67 6.98 9.25 -8.82
CA ARG A 67 7.17 9.41 -10.28
C ARG A 67 6.50 8.28 -11.06
N ALA A 68 6.56 7.05 -10.58
CA ALA A 68 5.79 5.94 -11.13
C ALA A 68 4.28 6.22 -11.06
N HIS A 69 3.79 6.83 -9.97
CA HIS A 69 2.39 7.26 -9.86
C HIS A 69 2.02 8.45 -10.76
N GLU A 70 2.98 9.32 -11.10
CA GLU A 70 2.75 10.47 -11.97
C GLU A 70 2.70 10.07 -13.45
N GLU A 71 3.52 9.10 -13.87
CA GLU A 71 3.44 8.51 -15.22
C GLU A 71 2.23 7.57 -15.39
N GLU A 72 1.74 6.92 -14.32
CA GLU A 72 0.43 6.26 -14.34
C GLU A 72 -0.70 7.24 -14.70
N LYS A 73 -0.62 8.51 -14.27
CA LYS A 73 -1.61 9.53 -14.65
C LYS A 73 -1.56 9.88 -16.14
N SER A 74 -0.41 9.78 -16.81
CA SER A 74 -0.29 10.07 -18.25
C SER A 74 -0.95 8.98 -19.10
N LEU A 75 -0.84 7.71 -18.68
CA LEU A 75 -1.57 6.56 -19.25
C LEU A 75 -3.09 6.69 -19.09
N LEU A 76 -3.55 7.45 -18.11
CA LEU A 76 -4.97 7.64 -17.80
C LEU A 76 -5.67 8.75 -18.59
N SER A 77 -5.01 9.35 -19.57
CA SER A 77 -5.60 10.37 -20.46
C SER A 77 -6.52 9.77 -21.54
N LYS A 78 -6.28 8.51 -21.95
CA LYS A 78 -7.16 7.69 -22.81
C LYS A 78 -7.11 6.23 -22.34
N PRO A 79 -7.98 5.81 -21.41
CA PRO A 79 -7.88 4.48 -20.81
C PRO A 79 -8.28 3.40 -21.82
N ASP A 80 -7.29 2.64 -22.30
CA ASP A 80 -7.54 1.35 -22.95
C ASP A 80 -7.85 0.30 -21.87
N THR A 81 -9.01 -0.34 -21.97
CA THR A 81 -9.48 -1.35 -21.02
C THR A 81 -8.48 -2.50 -20.85
N ILE A 82 -7.83 -2.94 -21.94
CA ILE A 82 -6.87 -4.06 -21.87
C ILE A 82 -5.62 -3.64 -21.11
N ALA A 83 -5.03 -2.50 -21.48
CA ALA A 83 -3.87 -1.95 -20.78
C ALA A 83 -4.16 -1.67 -19.29
N VAL A 84 -5.33 -1.09 -18.98
CA VAL A 84 -5.73 -0.81 -17.58
C VAL A 84 -5.91 -2.09 -16.79
N ASN A 85 -6.54 -3.13 -17.36
CA ASN A 85 -6.70 -4.41 -16.68
C ASN A 85 -5.34 -5.06 -16.37
N SER A 86 -4.36 -4.96 -17.28
CA SER A 86 -2.99 -5.43 -17.03
C SER A 86 -2.35 -4.72 -15.82
N VAL A 87 -2.52 -3.40 -15.72
CA VAL A 87 -2.02 -2.62 -14.57
C VAL A 87 -2.75 -3.01 -13.27
N ILE A 88 -4.06 -3.22 -13.33
CA ILE A 88 -4.83 -3.71 -12.17
C ILE A 88 -4.30 -5.07 -11.71
N THR A 89 -4.00 -5.99 -12.63
CA THR A 89 -3.41 -7.30 -12.30
C THR A 89 -2.09 -7.15 -11.54
N GLU A 90 -1.21 -6.24 -11.94
CA GLU A 90 0.05 -5.99 -11.24
C GLU A 90 -0.16 -5.41 -9.83
N TYR A 91 -1.16 -4.52 -9.65
CA TYR A 91 -1.53 -4.06 -8.32
C TYR A 91 -2.09 -5.19 -7.45
N LEU A 92 -2.90 -6.09 -8.00
CA LEU A 92 -3.42 -7.25 -7.26
C LEU A 92 -2.29 -8.21 -6.84
N LYS A 93 -1.28 -8.42 -7.69
CA LYS A 93 -0.06 -9.15 -7.31
C LYS A 93 0.68 -8.47 -6.16
N ALA A 94 0.77 -7.14 -6.16
CA ALA A 94 1.37 -6.38 -5.06
C ALA A 94 0.58 -6.49 -3.75
N VAL A 95 -0.74 -6.72 -3.84
CA VAL A 95 -1.58 -7.06 -2.69
C VAL A 95 -1.31 -8.48 -2.19
N GLY A 96 -0.82 -9.37 -3.05
CA GLY A 96 -0.60 -10.79 -2.78
C GLY A 96 -1.66 -11.70 -3.40
N LEU A 97 -2.47 -11.18 -4.32
CA LEU A 97 -3.51 -11.91 -5.05
C LEU A 97 -3.08 -12.09 -6.51
N GLU A 98 -2.86 -13.33 -6.92
CA GLU A 98 -2.54 -13.65 -8.32
C GLU A 98 -3.83 -13.94 -9.09
N CYS A 99 -4.22 -13.00 -9.96
CA CYS A 99 -5.39 -13.14 -10.83
C CYS A 99 -4.99 -13.49 -12.26
N GLY A 100 -5.79 -14.36 -12.89
CA GLY A 100 -5.71 -14.65 -14.32
C GLY A 100 -6.45 -13.60 -15.15
N ALA A 101 -7.01 -14.01 -16.29
CA ALA A 101 -7.70 -13.11 -17.21
C ALA A 101 -9.01 -12.53 -16.65
N ASP A 102 -9.75 -13.27 -15.83
CA ASP A 102 -10.99 -12.80 -15.20
C ASP A 102 -10.72 -12.18 -13.82
N LEU A 103 -10.55 -10.86 -13.83
CA LEU A 103 -10.32 -10.07 -12.62
C LEU A 103 -11.53 -10.04 -11.68
N ILE A 104 -12.75 -10.01 -12.22
CA ILE A 104 -13.96 -9.92 -11.39
C ILE A 104 -14.13 -11.21 -10.60
N GLN A 105 -14.09 -12.35 -11.29
CA GLN A 105 -14.23 -13.65 -10.66
C GLN A 105 -13.12 -13.90 -9.65
N CYS A 106 -11.87 -13.53 -9.98
CA CYS A 106 -10.74 -13.68 -9.07
C CYS A 106 -10.94 -12.91 -7.77
N VAL A 107 -11.34 -11.64 -7.86
CA VAL A 107 -11.48 -10.76 -6.70
C VAL A 107 -12.71 -11.12 -5.87
N GLU A 108 -13.86 -11.42 -6.49
CA GLU A 108 -15.08 -11.78 -5.76
C GLU A 108 -14.97 -13.12 -5.01
N ASN A 109 -14.20 -14.08 -5.54
CA ASN A 109 -13.97 -15.37 -4.88
C ASN A 109 -12.85 -15.33 -3.84
N SER A 110 -12.08 -14.24 -3.79
CA SER A 110 -10.95 -14.12 -2.89
C SER A 110 -11.41 -13.85 -1.46
N ARG A 111 -10.89 -14.63 -0.50
CA ARG A 111 -10.96 -14.32 0.93
C ARG A 111 -9.74 -13.52 1.41
N PHE A 112 -8.86 -13.13 0.49
CA PHE A 112 -7.61 -12.47 0.81
C PHE A 112 -7.86 -11.04 1.28
N LYS A 113 -7.06 -10.60 2.27
CA LYS A 113 -7.03 -9.21 2.73
C LYS A 113 -5.60 -8.70 2.62
N GLY A 114 -5.41 -7.64 1.83
CA GLY A 114 -4.13 -6.97 1.64
C GLY A 114 -3.60 -6.38 2.93
N ARG A 115 -2.48 -6.88 3.45
CA ARG A 115 -1.95 -6.43 4.74
C ARG A 115 -1.06 -5.19 4.58
N GLY A 116 -1.31 -4.18 5.40
CA GLY A 116 -0.45 -3.00 5.53
C GLY A 116 -0.73 -1.89 4.52
N VAL A 117 0.02 -0.78 4.68
CA VAL A 117 -0.24 0.49 3.98
C VAL A 117 -0.03 0.36 2.47
N VAL A 118 1.00 -0.37 2.03
CA VAL A 118 1.31 -0.54 0.61
C VAL A 118 0.21 -1.32 -0.11
N ALA A 119 -0.27 -2.42 0.49
CA ALA A 119 -1.37 -3.19 -0.07
C ALA A 119 -2.65 -2.34 -0.17
N ASN A 120 -2.99 -1.59 0.88
CA ASN A 120 -4.13 -0.67 0.86
C ASN A 120 -3.97 0.46 -0.17
N LEU A 121 -2.75 0.93 -0.42
CA LEU A 121 -2.49 1.90 -1.49
C LEU A 121 -2.71 1.27 -2.87
N ALA A 122 -2.17 0.08 -3.11
CA ALA A 122 -2.39 -0.66 -4.35
C ALA A 122 -3.89 -0.93 -4.61
N ILE A 123 -4.64 -1.30 -3.57
CA ILE A 123 -6.11 -1.48 -3.63
C ILE A 123 -6.81 -0.18 -4.01
N LEU A 124 -6.44 0.94 -3.37
CA LEU A 124 -7.02 2.23 -3.70
C LEU A 124 -6.77 2.58 -5.18
N ARG A 125 -5.54 2.43 -5.67
CA ARG A 125 -5.18 2.72 -7.07
C ARG A 125 -5.92 1.81 -8.04
N ALA A 126 -5.93 0.51 -7.81
CA ALA A 126 -6.65 -0.45 -8.64
C ALA A 126 -8.17 -0.18 -8.65
N SER A 127 -8.75 0.27 -7.53
CA SER A 127 -10.16 0.70 -7.46
C SER A 127 -10.43 1.97 -8.28
N GLU A 128 -9.51 2.92 -8.29
CA GLU A 128 -9.64 4.16 -9.08
C GLU A 128 -9.51 3.86 -10.59
N LEU A 129 -8.62 2.94 -10.96
CA LEU A 129 -8.46 2.47 -12.34
C LEU A 129 -9.70 1.74 -12.85
N SER A 130 -10.25 0.80 -12.06
CA SER A 130 -11.49 0.08 -12.42
C SER A 130 -12.69 1.02 -12.55
N LYS A 131 -12.81 2.04 -11.68
CA LYS A 131 -13.81 3.10 -11.83
C LYS A 131 -13.64 3.87 -13.13
N LYS A 132 -12.41 4.21 -13.52
CA LYS A 132 -12.11 4.98 -14.74
C LYS A 132 -12.51 4.26 -16.03
N ILE A 133 -12.42 2.93 -16.07
CA ILE A 133 -12.90 2.11 -17.19
C ILE A 133 -14.39 1.74 -17.06
N GLY A 134 -15.12 2.34 -16.11
CA GLY A 134 -16.55 2.10 -15.91
C GLY A 134 -16.91 0.76 -15.25
N ASN A 135 -15.93 -0.01 -14.79
CA ASN A 135 -16.17 -1.32 -14.19
C ASN A 135 -16.39 -1.21 -12.67
N LEU A 136 -17.57 -0.74 -12.29
CA LEU A 136 -17.95 -0.53 -10.89
C LEU A 136 -17.99 -1.84 -10.08
N ARG A 137 -18.33 -2.96 -10.71
CA ARG A 137 -18.34 -4.28 -10.05
C ARG A 137 -16.93 -4.70 -9.66
N LEU A 138 -15.96 -4.56 -10.56
CA LEU A 138 -14.55 -4.80 -10.27
C LEU A 138 -14.05 -3.84 -9.18
N GLN A 139 -14.43 -2.55 -9.25
CA GLN A 139 -14.09 -1.58 -8.22
C GLN A 139 -14.54 -2.03 -6.83
N ALA A 140 -15.82 -2.39 -6.69
CA ALA A 140 -16.39 -2.82 -5.42
C ALA A 140 -15.70 -4.08 -4.89
N GLY A 141 -15.44 -5.06 -5.75
CA GLY A 141 -14.67 -6.26 -5.39
C GLY A 141 -13.27 -5.92 -4.87
N ILE A 142 -12.52 -5.07 -5.59
CA ILE A 142 -11.14 -4.71 -5.21
C ILE A 142 -11.12 -4.05 -3.82
N LEU A 143 -12.07 -3.15 -3.55
CA LEU A 143 -12.16 -2.44 -2.26
C LEU A 143 -12.40 -3.38 -1.08
N LEU A 144 -13.05 -4.53 -1.29
CA LEU A 144 -13.21 -5.56 -0.26
C LEU A 144 -11.89 -6.23 0.13
N LEU A 145 -10.83 -6.13 -0.67
CA LEU A 145 -9.52 -6.68 -0.31
C LEU A 145 -8.81 -5.84 0.76
N SER A 146 -9.31 -4.65 1.09
CA SER A 146 -8.63 -3.73 2.00
C SER A 146 -8.55 -4.24 3.43
N ASP A 147 -7.42 -3.98 4.08
CA ASP A 147 -7.25 -4.16 5.53
C ASP A 147 -7.74 -2.91 6.26
N THR A 148 -8.88 -3.07 6.92
CA THR A 148 -9.57 -2.04 7.70
C THR A 148 -9.45 -2.29 9.20
N ASN A 149 -8.45 -3.06 9.65
CA ASN A 149 -8.26 -3.33 11.09
C ASN A 149 -7.76 -2.11 11.89
N ARG A 150 -7.23 -1.09 11.22
CA ARG A 150 -6.69 0.12 11.86
C ARG A 150 -7.38 1.36 11.34
N ASP A 151 -7.85 2.21 12.24
CA ASP A 151 -8.40 3.51 11.85
C ASP A 151 -7.29 4.50 11.47
N ASN A 152 -7.26 4.88 10.20
CA ASN A 152 -6.30 5.81 9.62
C ASN A 152 -6.89 6.44 8.34
N PRO A 153 -6.32 7.55 7.84
CA PRO A 153 -6.87 8.26 6.68
C PRO A 153 -7.06 7.40 5.42
N LEU A 154 -6.15 6.46 5.16
CA LEU A 154 -6.23 5.58 3.99
C LEU A 154 -7.36 4.55 4.13
N SER A 155 -7.48 3.91 5.30
CA SER A 155 -8.56 2.97 5.59
C SER A 155 -9.93 3.67 5.56
N ARG A 156 -10.05 4.90 6.09
CA ARG A 156 -11.29 5.71 5.99
C ARG A 156 -11.69 5.98 4.54
N ARG A 157 -10.73 6.37 3.69
CA ARG A 157 -10.98 6.60 2.25
C ARG A 157 -11.41 5.32 1.53
N LEU A 158 -10.77 4.19 1.83
CA LEU A 158 -11.13 2.89 1.25
C LEU A 158 -12.54 2.48 1.65
N VAL A 159 -12.91 2.65 2.92
CA VAL A 159 -14.26 2.35 3.43
C VAL A 159 -15.31 3.24 2.74
N ALA A 160 -15.10 4.56 2.72
CA ALA A 160 -16.03 5.49 2.07
C ALA A 160 -16.22 5.16 0.58
N ASN A 161 -15.12 4.90 -0.15
CA ASN A 161 -15.18 4.50 -1.55
C ASN A 161 -15.90 3.16 -1.75
N GLY A 162 -15.69 2.20 -0.85
CA GLY A 162 -16.34 0.88 -0.91
C GLY A 162 -17.85 0.99 -0.73
N LEU A 163 -18.29 1.75 0.27
CA LEU A 163 -19.72 2.02 0.51
C LEU A 163 -20.37 2.70 -0.69
N LEU A 164 -19.75 3.76 -1.21
CA LEU A 164 -20.25 4.44 -2.42
C LEU A 164 -20.30 3.51 -3.64
N ALA A 165 -19.31 2.62 -3.82
CA ALA A 165 -19.32 1.66 -4.91
C ALA A 165 -20.49 0.66 -4.80
N PHE A 166 -20.77 0.14 -3.60
CA PHE A 166 -21.93 -0.75 -3.39
C PHE A 166 -23.26 -0.05 -3.59
N VAL A 167 -23.40 1.19 -3.11
CA VAL A 167 -24.60 2.01 -3.32
C VAL A 167 -24.82 2.27 -4.81
N ASN A 168 -23.78 2.64 -5.56
CA ASN A 168 -23.88 2.87 -7.00
C ASN A 168 -24.23 1.59 -7.79
N LEU A 169 -23.92 0.41 -7.24
CA LEU A 169 -24.30 -0.89 -7.81
C LEU A 169 -25.71 -1.34 -7.37
N GLY A 170 -26.40 -0.61 -6.49
CA GLY A 170 -27.66 -1.03 -5.88
C GLY A 170 -27.53 -2.23 -4.93
N GLN A 171 -26.31 -2.57 -4.49
CA GLN A 171 -26.02 -3.73 -3.63
C GLN A 171 -26.11 -3.36 -2.15
N PHE A 172 -27.29 -2.95 -1.69
CA PHE A 172 -27.50 -2.43 -0.33
C PHE A 172 -27.18 -3.45 0.77
N ASP A 173 -27.51 -4.73 0.57
CA ASP A 173 -27.20 -5.79 1.56
C ASP A 173 -25.69 -5.92 1.80
N ARG A 174 -24.89 -5.82 0.72
CA ARG A 174 -23.43 -5.83 0.81
C ARG A 174 -22.89 -4.56 1.45
N ALA A 175 -23.50 -3.41 1.16
CA ALA A 175 -23.16 -2.16 1.81
C ALA A 175 -23.39 -2.25 3.33
N LEU A 176 -24.53 -2.75 3.78
CA LEU A 176 -24.84 -2.96 5.20
C LEU A 176 -23.84 -3.92 5.86
N SER A 177 -23.56 -5.07 5.24
CA SER A 177 -22.55 -5.99 5.76
C SER A 177 -21.16 -5.35 5.86
N PHE A 178 -20.81 -4.50 4.89
CA PHE A 178 -19.54 -3.79 4.89
C PHE A 178 -19.48 -2.70 5.98
N ILE A 179 -20.60 -2.03 6.28
CA ILE A 179 -20.70 -1.11 7.42
C ILE A 179 -20.41 -1.86 8.72
N ASP A 180 -21.03 -3.02 8.94
CA ASP A 180 -20.83 -3.81 10.15
C ASP A 180 -19.37 -4.26 10.33
N GLN A 181 -18.75 -4.71 9.24
CA GLN A 181 -17.34 -5.12 9.22
C GLN A 181 -16.37 -3.97 9.50
N THR A 182 -16.75 -2.75 9.13
CA THR A 182 -15.87 -1.57 9.19
C THR A 182 -16.28 -0.57 10.26
N LYS A 183 -17.16 -0.95 11.18
CA LYS A 183 -17.73 -0.07 12.23
C LYS A 183 -16.68 0.68 13.06
N ASN A 184 -15.49 0.11 13.24
CA ASN A 184 -14.39 0.69 14.00
C ASN A 184 -13.63 1.78 13.22
N ILE A 185 -13.90 1.93 11.92
CA ILE A 185 -13.36 3.01 11.07
C ILE A 185 -14.36 4.17 11.11
N THR A 186 -13.89 5.36 11.51
CA THR A 186 -14.72 6.53 11.77
C THR A 186 -14.18 7.77 11.06
N GLY A 187 -15.02 8.80 10.88
CA GLY A 187 -14.62 10.08 10.31
C GLY A 187 -15.61 10.61 9.29
N SER A 188 -15.61 11.93 9.09
CA SER A 188 -16.62 12.64 8.30
C SER A 188 -16.94 12.01 6.93
N ALA A 189 -15.94 11.56 6.17
CA ALA A 189 -16.17 10.92 4.88
C ALA A 189 -16.83 9.53 4.99
N THR A 190 -16.48 8.74 6.00
CA THR A 190 -17.12 7.44 6.24
C THR A 190 -18.52 7.61 6.79
N ASP A 191 -18.73 8.60 7.66
CA ASP A 191 -20.03 8.90 8.27
C ASP A 191 -21.00 9.42 7.20
N HIS A 192 -20.53 10.30 6.32
CA HIS A 192 -21.31 10.75 5.17
C HIS A 192 -21.66 9.58 4.23
N ALA A 193 -20.70 8.70 3.93
CA ALA A 193 -20.95 7.52 3.09
C ALA A 193 -21.91 6.51 3.74
N ARG A 194 -22.05 6.52 5.08
CA ARG A 194 -23.05 5.75 5.83
C ARG A 194 -24.42 6.43 5.91
N GLY A 195 -24.51 7.70 5.52
CA GLY A 195 -25.73 8.51 5.67
C GLY A 195 -26.00 8.95 7.11
N THR A 196 -24.97 9.07 7.95
CA THR A 196 -25.10 9.46 9.37
C THR A 196 -24.75 10.92 9.64
N VAL A 197 -24.62 11.74 8.60
CA VAL A 197 -24.29 13.18 8.64
C VAL A 197 -25.43 13.98 8.03
#